data_AF-A0A915TYV2-F1
#
_entry.id   AF-A0A915TYV2-F1
#
_cell.length_a   1.000
_cell.length_b   1.000
_cell.length_c   1.000
_cell.angle_alpha   90.00
_cell.angle_beta   90.00
_cell.angle_gamma   90.00
#
_symmetry.space_group_name_H-M   'P 1'
#
loop_
_entity.id
_entity.type
_entity.pdbx_description
1 polymer ?
#
loop_
_entity_poly.entity_id
_entity_poly.type
_entity_poly.pdbx_seq_one_letter_code
_entity_poly.pdbx_strand_id
1 'polypeptide(L)'
;MYSLCTLILLTLALTLPARAGDNEATFVQKCGSCHQRGGQAPPVNPADKAGLVWKKYFKRGRHPVDLAATINDAEMALILSYLQDHAADSDHPVAAAIPK
;
A
#
# COMPACT_ATOMS: atom_id res chain seq x y z
N MET A 1 2.94 32.92 47.51
CA MET A 1 1.99 31.79 47.51
C MET A 1 1.09 31.93 46.29
N TYR A 2 1.13 30.93 45.41
CA TYR A 2 0.32 30.72 44.19
C TYR A 2 0.56 31.72 43.04
N SER A 3 0.68 31.32 41.77
CA SER A 3 0.50 30.02 41.15
C SER A 3 1.25 30.01 39.83
N LEU A 4 2.02 28.94 39.57
CA LEU A 4 2.60 28.68 38.25
C LEU A 4 1.43 28.52 37.25
N CYS A 5 1.22 29.55 36.43
CA CYS A 5 0.35 29.46 35.26
C CYS A 5 1.15 28.77 34.14
N THR A 6 1.33 27.46 34.29
CA THR A 6 1.96 26.61 33.27
C THR A 6 0.96 26.43 32.14
N LEU A 7 1.07 27.28 31.11
CA LEU A 7 0.38 27.12 29.83
C LEU A 7 0.80 25.77 29.21
N ILE A 8 -0.06 24.76 29.36
CA ILE A 8 0.06 23.47 28.68
C ILE A 8 -0.27 23.72 27.20
N LEU A 9 0.78 23.89 26.40
CA LEU A 9 0.72 23.83 24.94
C LEU A 9 0.36 22.40 24.53
N LEU A 10 -0.94 22.11 24.42
CA LEU A 10 -1.45 20.87 23.85
C LEU A 10 -1.27 20.94 22.33
N THR A 11 -0.09 20.56 21.84
CA THR A 11 0.15 20.34 20.41
C THR A 11 -0.62 19.10 19.98
N LEU A 12 -1.83 19.29 19.48
CA LEU A 12 -2.59 18.28 18.77
C LEU A 12 -1.85 17.97 17.47
N ALA A 13 -1.02 16.94 17.47
CA ALA A 13 -0.43 16.40 16.25
C ALA A 13 -1.57 15.86 15.39
N LEU A 14 -2.02 16.63 14.39
CA LEU A 14 -2.86 16.11 13.33
C LEU A 14 -2.03 15.06 12.58
N THR A 15 -2.20 13.80 12.94
CA THR A 15 -1.82 12.69 12.07
C THR A 15 -2.75 12.76 10.86
N LEU A 16 -2.28 13.39 9.78
CA LEU A 16 -2.96 13.33 8.50
C LEU A 16 -3.09 11.84 8.14
N PRO A 17 -4.30 11.31 7.94
CA PRO A 17 -4.42 9.95 7.40
C PRO A 17 -3.73 9.96 6.04
N ALA A 18 -2.82 9.01 5.81
CA ALA A 18 -2.28 8.76 4.49
C ALA A 18 -3.47 8.66 3.53
N ARG A 19 -3.53 9.54 2.53
CA ARG A 19 -4.68 9.63 1.62
C ARG A 19 -4.73 8.33 0.85
N ALA A 20 -5.83 7.58 0.99
CA ALA A 20 -6.06 6.32 0.27
C ALA A 20 -5.84 6.43 -1.25
N GLY A 21 -5.99 7.64 -1.82
CA GLY A 21 -5.72 7.93 -3.23
C GLY A 21 -4.28 7.73 -3.68
N ASP A 22 -3.29 7.83 -2.80
CA ASP A 22 -1.89 7.64 -3.17
C ASP A 22 -1.52 6.16 -3.27
N ASN A 23 -2.13 5.31 -2.42
CA ASN A 23 -1.90 3.87 -2.37
C ASN A 23 -2.41 3.17 -3.62
N GLU A 24 -3.68 3.39 -3.97
CA GLU A 24 -4.32 2.79 -5.14
C GLU A 24 -3.64 3.26 -6.43
N ALA A 25 -3.42 4.56 -6.58
CA ALA A 25 -2.80 5.12 -7.77
C ALA A 25 -1.38 4.56 -7.96
N THR A 26 -0.59 4.45 -6.88
CA THR A 26 0.75 3.85 -6.95
C THR A 26 0.69 2.38 -7.34
N PHE A 27 -0.21 1.60 -6.73
CA PHE A 27 -0.40 0.19 -7.09
C PHE A 27 -0.78 0.02 -8.57
N VAL A 28 -1.81 0.73 -9.04
CA VAL A 28 -2.28 0.64 -10.43
C VAL A 28 -1.19 1.10 -11.39
N GLN A 29 -0.51 2.22 -11.11
CA GLN A 29 0.54 2.74 -11.99
C GLN A 29 1.76 1.80 -12.06
N LYS A 30 2.26 1.33 -10.91
CA LYS A 30 3.51 0.56 -10.85
C LYS A 30 3.32 -0.91 -11.16
N CYS A 31 2.31 -1.56 -10.60
CA CYS A 31 2.05 -2.98 -10.86
C CYS A 31 1.32 -3.17 -12.20
N GLY A 32 0.48 -2.22 -12.60
CA GLY A 32 -0.25 -2.26 -13.87
C GLY A 32 0.65 -2.20 -15.11
N SER A 33 1.87 -1.65 -15.01
CA SER A 33 2.80 -1.60 -16.15
C SER A 33 3.09 -2.98 -16.76
N CYS A 34 3.06 -4.04 -15.93
CA CYS A 34 3.25 -5.42 -16.37
C CYS A 34 1.97 -6.26 -16.26
N HIS A 35 1.13 -5.99 -15.24
CA HIS A 35 -0.04 -6.82 -14.90
C HIS A 35 -1.36 -6.31 -15.51
N GLN A 36 -1.35 -5.29 -16.37
CA GLN A 36 -2.53 -4.91 -17.17
C GLN A 36 -2.92 -6.02 -18.16
N ARG A 37 -4.15 -5.97 -18.69
CA ARG A 37 -4.59 -6.94 -19.70
C ARG A 37 -3.71 -6.89 -20.95
N GLY A 38 -3.29 -8.06 -21.41
CA GLY A 38 -2.36 -8.19 -22.55
C GLY A 38 -0.93 -7.73 -22.21
N GLY A 39 -0.66 -7.40 -20.95
CA GLY A 39 0.67 -7.08 -20.45
C GLY A 39 1.58 -8.31 -20.38
N GLN A 40 2.76 -8.09 -19.80
CA GLN A 40 3.84 -9.07 -19.71
C GLN A 40 3.59 -10.12 -18.63
N ALA A 41 2.63 -9.89 -17.74
CA ALA A 41 2.29 -10.77 -16.64
C ALA A 41 0.76 -10.90 -16.49
N PRO A 42 0.26 -12.03 -15.95
CA PRO A 42 -1.16 -12.19 -15.66
C PRO A 42 -1.66 -11.09 -14.71
N PRO A 43 -2.94 -10.67 -14.80
CA PRO A 43 -3.51 -9.72 -13.86
C PRO A 43 -3.35 -10.16 -12.40
N VAL A 44 -3.09 -9.20 -11.51
CA VAL A 44 -2.99 -9.42 -10.07
C VAL A 44 -4.18 -8.78 -9.36
N ASN A 45 -4.84 -9.51 -8.46
CA ASN A 45 -5.89 -8.97 -7.62
C ASN A 45 -5.44 -8.91 -6.15
N PRO A 46 -5.65 -7.78 -5.44
CA PRO A 46 -5.40 -7.71 -4.01
C PRO A 46 -6.08 -8.84 -3.21
N ALA A 47 -7.32 -9.17 -3.56
CA ALA A 47 -8.09 -10.25 -2.94
C ALA A 47 -7.62 -11.69 -3.29
N ASP A 48 -6.56 -11.88 -4.09
CA ASP A 48 -6.03 -13.23 -4.38
C ASP A 48 -5.30 -13.85 -3.17
N LYS A 49 -4.93 -13.04 -2.16
CA LYS A 49 -4.15 -13.48 -0.99
C LYS A 49 -4.57 -12.74 0.27
N ALA A 50 -4.29 -13.36 1.42
CA ALA A 50 -4.36 -12.69 2.71
C ALA A 50 -3.26 -11.62 2.85
N GLY A 51 -3.49 -10.56 3.62
CA GLY A 51 -2.57 -9.43 3.75
C GLY A 51 -1.19 -9.83 4.26
N LEU A 52 -1.13 -10.78 5.21
CA LEU A 52 0.15 -11.34 5.70
C LEU A 52 0.91 -12.13 4.63
N VAL A 53 0.22 -12.71 3.65
CA VAL A 53 0.86 -13.43 2.55
C VAL A 53 1.49 -12.43 1.58
N TRP A 54 0.81 -11.32 1.27
CA TRP A 54 1.39 -10.22 0.48
C TRP A 54 2.65 -9.66 1.11
N LYS A 55 2.61 -9.32 2.41
CA LYS A 55 3.79 -8.84 3.15
C LYS A 55 4.96 -9.83 3.07
N LYS A 56 4.70 -11.13 3.25
CA LYS A 56 5.74 -12.17 3.18
C LYS A 56 6.28 -12.36 1.75
N TYR A 57 5.43 -12.21 0.74
CA TYR A 57 5.81 -12.36 -0.68
C TYR A 57 6.91 -11.35 -1.06
N PHE A 58 6.68 -10.07 -0.80
CA PHE A 58 7.65 -9.02 -1.10
C PHE A 58 8.87 -9.05 -0.17
N LYS A 59 8.67 -9.29 1.14
CA LYS A 59 9.80 -9.44 2.09
C LYS A 59 10.78 -10.55 1.69
N ARG A 60 10.30 -11.60 1.03
CA ARG A 60 11.11 -12.75 0.60
C ARG A 60 11.64 -12.61 -0.83
N GLY A 61 11.42 -11.47 -1.49
CA GLY A 61 11.88 -11.25 -2.87
C GLY A 61 11.30 -12.27 -3.85
N ARG A 62 10.03 -12.66 -3.70
CA ARG A 62 9.40 -13.70 -4.53
C ARG A 62 8.87 -13.17 -5.87
N HIS A 63 9.06 -11.88 -6.15
CA HIS A 63 8.75 -11.31 -7.45
C HIS A 63 9.81 -11.76 -8.48
N PRO A 64 9.41 -12.25 -9.67
CA PRO A 64 10.34 -12.88 -10.62
C PRO A 64 11.31 -11.90 -11.29
N VAL A 65 10.99 -10.60 -11.25
CA VAL A 65 11.87 -9.53 -11.72
C VAL A 65 12.25 -8.62 -10.57
N ASP A 66 13.43 -8.02 -10.67
CA ASP A 66 13.91 -7.01 -9.73
C ASP A 66 13.09 -5.72 -9.86
N LEU A 67 12.53 -5.28 -8.73
CA LEU A 67 11.69 -4.10 -8.65
C LEU A 67 12.46 -2.85 -8.21
N ALA A 68 13.70 -3.01 -7.71
CA ALA A 68 14.46 -1.89 -7.12
C ALA A 68 14.79 -0.78 -8.14
N ALA A 69 14.81 -1.11 -9.43
CA ALA A 69 15.03 -0.16 -10.52
C ALA A 69 13.81 0.73 -10.84
N THR A 70 12.60 0.33 -10.43
CA THR A 70 11.35 0.98 -10.84
C THR A 70 10.43 1.39 -9.69
N ILE A 71 10.64 0.79 -8.52
CA ILE A 71 9.85 0.99 -7.30
C ILE A 71 10.82 1.23 -6.14
N ASN A 72 10.78 2.44 -5.58
CA ASN A 72 11.55 2.76 -4.38
C ASN A 72 10.84 2.28 -3.10
N ASP A 73 11.52 2.36 -1.95
CA ASP A 73 10.98 1.86 -0.67
C ASP A 73 9.67 2.52 -0.25
N ALA A 74 9.49 3.82 -0.53
CA ALA A 74 8.25 4.53 -0.21
C ALA A 74 7.10 4.04 -1.09
N GLU A 75 7.33 3.89 -2.40
CA GLU A 75 6.33 3.35 -3.33
C GLU A 75 5.97 1.90 -2.99
N MET A 76 6.94 1.08 -2.61
CA MET A 76 6.71 -0.29 -2.15
C MET A 76 5.86 -0.32 -0.87
N ALA A 77 6.05 0.63 0.06
CA ALA A 77 5.22 0.74 1.25
C ALA A 77 3.76 1.08 0.90
N LEU A 78 3.52 2.00 -0.05
CA LEU A 78 2.19 2.34 -0.54
C LEU A 78 1.50 1.13 -1.22
N ILE A 79 2.25 0.40 -2.06
CA ILE A 79 1.79 -0.83 -2.72
C ILE A 79 1.39 -1.89 -1.68
N LEU A 80 2.24 -2.11 -0.68
CA LEU A 80 1.96 -3.08 0.39
C LEU A 80 0.75 -2.68 1.22
N SER A 81 0.59 -1.39 1.55
CA SER A 81 -0.61 -0.89 2.24
C SER A 81 -1.85 -1.22 1.42
N TYR A 82 -1.86 -0.85 0.13
CA TYR A 82 -3.00 -1.15 -0.75
C TYR A 82 -3.34 -2.64 -0.80
N LEU A 83 -2.33 -3.49 -0.99
CA LEU A 83 -2.54 -4.94 -1.06
C LEU A 83 -3.05 -5.54 0.25
N GLN A 84 -2.69 -4.97 1.40
CA GLN A 84 -3.15 -5.43 2.70
C GLN A 84 -4.55 -4.91 3.04
N ASP A 85 -4.83 -3.63 2.74
CA ASP A 85 -6.12 -2.97 2.97
C ASP A 85 -7.24 -3.57 2.10
N HIS A 86 -6.86 -4.20 0.97
CA HIS A 86 -7.77 -4.85 0.03
C HIS A 86 -7.55 -6.36 -0.12
N ALA A 87 -6.84 -6.97 0.82
CA ALA A 87 -6.59 -8.41 0.85
C ALA A 87 -7.87 -9.23 1.03
N ALA A 88 -7.77 -10.53 0.77
CA ALA A 88 -8.89 -11.47 0.94
C ALA A 88 -9.50 -11.50 2.35
N ASP A 89 -8.66 -11.24 3.37
CA ASP A 89 -8.99 -11.22 4.79
C ASP A 89 -9.15 -9.80 5.36
N SER A 90 -9.27 -8.78 4.50
CA SER A 90 -9.54 -7.40 4.90
C SER A 90 -11.05 -7.12 5.01
N ASP A 91 -11.40 -5.99 5.63
CA ASP A 91 -12.79 -5.48 5.66
C ASP A 91 -13.25 -4.96 4.28
N HIS A 92 -12.32 -4.75 3.34
CA HIS A 92 -12.56 -4.11 2.04
C HIS A 92 -11.87 -4.85 0.88
N PRO A 93 -12.11 -6.15 0.67
CA PRO A 93 -11.44 -6.91 -0.38
C PRO A 93 -11.77 -6.37 -1.77
N VAL A 94 -10.76 -6.25 -2.64
CA VAL A 94 -10.93 -5.80 -4.04
C VAL A 94 -10.40 -6.85 -5.01
N ALA A 95 -11.24 -7.19 -5.99
CA ALA A 95 -10.87 -7.94 -7.17
C ALA A 95 -10.80 -7.00 -8.39
N ALA A 96 -9.87 -7.25 -9.32
CA ALA A 96 -9.69 -6.49 -10.56
C ALA A 96 -9.39 -4.99 -10.38
N ALA A 97 -8.49 -4.65 -9.45
CA ALA A 97 -8.04 -3.27 -9.22
C ALA A 97 -7.23 -2.67 -10.40
N ILE A 98 -6.48 -3.50 -11.14
CA ILE A 98 -5.78 -3.06 -12.34
C ILE A 98 -6.74 -3.12 -13.53
N PRO A 99 -6.86 -2.04 -14.34
CA PRO A 99 -7.74 -2.01 -15.50
C PRO A 99 -7.53 -3.20 -16.43
N LYS A 100 -8.66 -3.77 -16.86
CA LYS A 100 -8.72 -4.77 -17.93
C LYS A 100 -8.71 -4.10 -19.30
#